data_AF-A0A6L9SFU4-F1
#
_entry.id   AF-A0A6L9SFU4-F1
#
_cell.length_a   1.000
_cell.length_b   1.000
_cell.length_c   1.000
_cell.angle_alpha   90.00
_cell.angle_beta   90.00
_cell.angle_gamma   90.00
#
_symmetry.space_group_name_H-M   'P 1'
#
loop_
_entity.id
_entity.type
_entity.pdbx_description
1 polymer ?
#
loop_
_entity_poly.entity_id
_entity_poly.type
_entity_poly.pdbx_seq_one_letter_code
_entity_poly.pdbx_strand_id
1 'polypeptide(L)'
;MHDEIVTNSQSDTVETIRSRLERYQYLTGDLSFWARFRSSYAGENPESYALLANATWAAKVCQKVCEWDHKPKIEERFEMDSRENYYTPIKDRPGYEAYYDIWSNIHYGYVGRSAGFDADTLQEGAASGNPLAGVNDAGDIITVQIGIDLYDQHAPTELKPQHIHQAILSALPELSAVGTEQLLVR
;
A
#
# COMPACT_ATOMS: atom_id res chain seq x y z
N MET A 1 -8.25 -6.31 -9.05
CA MET A 1 -7.59 -5.42 -8.07
C MET A 1 -8.52 -5.03 -6.93
N HIS A 2 -9.71 -4.45 -7.17
CA HIS A 2 -10.66 -4.14 -6.07
C HIS A 2 -10.85 -5.29 -5.07
N ASP A 3 -11.26 -6.47 -5.55
CA ASP A 3 -11.54 -7.62 -4.68
C ASP A 3 -10.31 -8.10 -3.91
N GLU A 4 -9.12 -7.96 -4.51
CA GLU A 4 -7.85 -8.31 -3.90
C GLU A 4 -7.43 -7.31 -2.81
N ILE A 5 -7.64 -6.01 -3.03
CA ILE A 5 -7.45 -4.97 -2.00
C ILE A 5 -8.37 -5.26 -0.82
N VAL A 6 -9.66 -5.49 -1.07
CA VAL A 6 -10.66 -5.78 -0.03
C VAL A 6 -10.34 -7.08 0.72
N THR A 7 -9.95 -8.13 0.01
CA THR A 7 -9.60 -9.43 0.60
C THR A 7 -8.35 -9.31 1.48
N ASN A 8 -7.27 -8.74 0.96
CA ASN A 8 -6.00 -8.66 1.70
C ASN A 8 -6.13 -7.74 2.91
N SER A 9 -6.85 -6.62 2.78
CA SER A 9 -7.12 -5.68 3.88
C SER A 9 -7.85 -6.29 5.07
N GLN A 10 -8.52 -7.42 4.89
CA GLN A 10 -9.28 -8.13 5.91
C GLN A 10 -8.67 -9.49 6.27
N SER A 11 -7.46 -9.76 5.76
CA SER A 11 -6.78 -11.04 6.01
C SER A 11 -6.24 -11.15 7.44
N ASP A 12 -6.11 -12.39 7.93
CA ASP A 12 -5.44 -12.68 9.21
C ASP A 12 -4.01 -12.12 9.29
N THR A 13 -3.34 -12.02 8.14
CA THR A 13 -2.01 -11.39 8.06
C THR A 13 -2.10 -9.91 8.44
N VAL A 14 -3.05 -9.17 7.86
CA VAL A 14 -3.24 -7.75 8.16
C VAL A 14 -3.65 -7.53 9.62
N GLU A 15 -4.54 -8.37 10.15
CA GLU A 15 -4.92 -8.33 11.57
C GLU A 15 -3.73 -8.62 12.51
N THR A 16 -2.87 -9.57 12.12
CA THR A 16 -1.65 -9.89 12.87
C THR A 16 -0.66 -8.72 12.86
N ILE A 17 -0.52 -8.01 11.74
CA ILE A 17 0.35 -6.82 11.67
C ILE A 17 -0.25 -5.70 12.51
N ARG A 18 -1.56 -5.43 12.36
CA ARG A 18 -2.29 -4.38 13.08
C ARG A 18 -2.17 -4.56 14.59
N SER A 19 -2.50 -5.74 15.11
CA SER A 19 -2.41 -6.02 16.55
C SER A 19 -1.00 -5.83 17.12
N ARG A 20 0.06 -6.09 16.33
CA ARG A 20 1.45 -5.83 16.74
C ARG A 20 1.76 -4.34 16.74
N LEU A 21 1.35 -3.59 15.72
CA LEU A 21 1.55 -2.13 15.68
C LEU A 21 0.76 -1.43 16.80
N GLU A 22 -0.48 -1.84 17.06
CA GLU A 22 -1.27 -1.35 18.18
C GLU A 22 -0.61 -1.66 19.53
N ARG A 23 -0.05 -2.87 19.68
CA ARG A 23 0.69 -3.24 20.90
C ARG A 23 1.96 -2.42 21.07
N TYR A 24 2.71 -2.19 19.99
CA TYR A 24 3.87 -1.32 19.99
C TYR A 24 3.49 0.10 20.43
N GLN A 25 2.50 0.71 19.76
CA GLN A 25 2.01 2.05 20.06
C GLN A 25 1.50 2.19 21.51
N TYR A 26 0.77 1.18 22.00
CA TYR A 26 0.33 1.14 23.39
C TYR A 26 1.51 1.17 24.37
N LEU A 27 2.55 0.37 24.10
CA LEU A 27 3.70 0.24 25.00
C LEU A 27 4.68 1.41 24.95
N THR A 28 4.79 2.08 23.80
CA THR A 28 5.66 3.25 23.62
C THR A 28 4.96 4.58 23.89
N GLY A 29 3.63 4.58 24.03
CA GLY A 29 2.83 5.74 24.40
C GLY A 29 2.91 6.13 25.88
N ASP A 30 2.05 7.07 26.29
CA ASP A 30 1.98 7.52 27.67
C ASP A 30 1.22 6.53 28.57
N LEU A 31 1.97 5.59 29.15
CA LEU A 31 1.44 4.59 30.06
C LEU A 31 1.46 5.05 31.53
N SER A 32 0.37 4.74 32.26
CA SER A 32 0.34 4.84 33.72
C SER A 32 1.41 3.95 34.38
N PHE A 33 1.84 4.30 35.59
CA PHE A 33 2.81 3.54 36.37
C PHE A 33 2.50 2.04 36.43
N TRP A 34 1.24 1.67 36.71
CA TRP A 34 0.84 0.27 36.81
C TRP A 34 0.86 -0.47 35.47
N ALA A 35 0.61 0.22 34.35
CA ALA A 35 0.75 -0.38 33.03
C ALA A 35 2.22 -0.64 32.70
N ARG A 36 3.12 0.34 32.97
CA ARG A 36 4.57 0.16 32.80
C ARG A 36 5.10 -0.97 33.67
N PHE A 37 4.76 -0.98 34.97
CA PHE A 37 5.17 -2.03 35.90
C PHE A 37 4.77 -3.42 35.41
N ARG A 38 3.52 -3.61 34.97
CA ARG A 38 3.03 -4.91 34.45
C ARG A 38 3.78 -5.34 33.20
N SER A 39 3.98 -4.44 32.24
CA SER A 39 4.71 -4.75 30.99
C SER A 39 6.16 -5.15 31.27
N SER A 40 6.86 -4.39 32.11
CA SER A 40 8.23 -4.73 32.52
C SER A 40 8.30 -6.05 33.29
N TYR A 41 7.36 -6.30 34.20
CA TYR A 41 7.30 -7.57 34.93
C TYR A 41 7.03 -8.77 34.01
N ALA A 42 6.22 -8.58 32.97
CA ALA A 42 5.94 -9.58 31.95
C ALA A 42 7.09 -9.77 30.93
N GLY A 43 8.17 -8.96 31.01
CA GLY A 43 9.32 -9.05 30.14
C GLY A 43 9.06 -8.61 28.69
N GLU A 44 8.09 -7.74 28.46
CA GLU A 44 7.76 -7.29 27.10
C GLU A 44 8.84 -6.37 26.53
N ASN A 45 9.17 -6.58 25.26
CA ASN A 45 10.03 -5.68 24.48
C ASN A 45 9.19 -5.03 23.36
N PRO A 46 8.79 -3.75 23.49
CA PRO A 46 7.94 -3.07 22.51
C PRO A 46 8.49 -3.15 21.08
N GLU A 47 9.80 -2.99 20.91
CA GLU A 47 10.49 -3.02 19.61
C GLU A 47 10.29 -4.34 18.87
N SER A 48 10.12 -5.46 19.61
CA SER A 48 9.89 -6.76 18.99
C SER A 48 8.56 -6.81 18.22
N TYR A 49 7.53 -6.08 18.66
CA TYR A 49 6.25 -6.03 17.96
C TYR A 49 6.36 -5.25 16.65
N ALA A 50 7.00 -4.07 16.67
CA ALA A 50 7.27 -3.28 15.47
C ALA A 50 8.14 -4.05 14.48
N LEU A 51 9.20 -4.71 14.95
CA LEU A 51 10.07 -5.54 14.11
C LEU A 51 9.29 -6.69 13.45
N LEU A 52 8.47 -7.41 14.20
CA LEU A 52 7.67 -8.52 13.66
C LEU A 52 6.57 -8.05 12.70
N ALA A 53 5.96 -6.89 12.96
CA ALA A 53 5.02 -6.25 12.05
C ALA A 53 5.69 -5.91 10.71
N ASN A 54 6.81 -5.19 10.75
CA ASN A 54 7.60 -4.82 9.57
C ASN A 54 8.13 -6.04 8.81
N ALA A 55 8.65 -7.06 9.51
CA ALA A 55 9.12 -8.28 8.87
C ALA A 55 8.00 -9.07 8.18
N THR A 56 6.82 -9.13 8.80
CA THR A 56 5.64 -9.79 8.20
C THR A 56 5.15 -9.03 6.98
N TRP A 57 5.10 -7.70 7.05
CA TRP A 57 4.77 -6.84 5.91
C TRP A 57 5.76 -7.02 4.76
N ALA A 58 7.06 -6.90 5.04
CA ALA A 58 8.13 -7.07 4.06
C ALA A 58 8.08 -8.44 3.37
N ALA A 59 7.79 -9.52 4.11
CA ALA A 59 7.64 -10.87 3.57
C ALA A 59 6.37 -11.06 2.70
N LYS A 60 5.44 -10.11 2.69
CA LYS A 60 4.28 -10.11 1.79
C LYS A 60 4.49 -9.26 0.54
N VAL A 61 5.16 -8.12 0.67
CA VAL A 61 5.33 -7.15 -0.42
C VAL A 61 6.65 -7.27 -1.19
N CYS A 62 7.51 -8.23 -0.83
CA CYS A 62 8.81 -8.39 -1.46
C CYS A 62 8.72 -8.62 -2.98
N GLN A 63 9.56 -7.91 -3.74
CA GLN A 63 9.57 -8.01 -5.20
C GLN A 63 9.78 -9.43 -5.74
N LYS A 64 9.10 -9.68 -6.87
CA LYS A 64 9.13 -10.81 -7.79
C LYS A 64 8.76 -12.17 -7.21
N VAL A 65 8.62 -12.27 -5.90
CA VAL A 65 8.51 -13.56 -5.21
C VAL A 65 7.35 -13.57 -4.22
N CYS A 66 7.02 -12.43 -3.60
CA CYS A 66 6.05 -12.44 -2.53
C CYS A 66 4.60 -12.30 -3.00
N GLU A 67 3.70 -12.77 -2.14
CA GLU A 67 2.28 -12.91 -2.40
C GLU A 67 1.60 -11.59 -2.78
N TRP A 68 2.07 -10.44 -2.31
CA TRP A 68 1.48 -9.13 -2.63
C TRP A 68 2.35 -8.32 -3.60
N ASP A 69 3.35 -8.94 -4.23
CA ASP A 69 3.91 -8.35 -5.44
C ASP A 69 3.00 -8.67 -6.63
N HIS A 70 2.24 -7.65 -7.05
CA HIS A 70 1.24 -7.80 -8.10
C HIS A 70 1.83 -7.60 -9.49
N LYS A 71 3.00 -6.96 -9.62
CA LYS A 71 3.58 -6.63 -10.93
C LYS A 71 3.69 -7.88 -11.83
N PRO A 72 4.32 -8.99 -11.40
CA PRO A 72 4.47 -10.16 -12.26
C PRO A 72 3.12 -10.83 -12.57
N LYS A 73 2.16 -10.77 -11.63
CA LYS A 73 0.84 -11.40 -11.80
C LYS A 73 -0.05 -10.64 -12.78
N ILE A 74 0.03 -9.31 -12.76
CA ILE A 74 -0.69 -8.46 -13.70
C ILE A 74 -0.09 -8.65 -15.10
N GLU A 75 1.25 -8.65 -15.20
CA GLU A 75 1.95 -8.93 -16.46
C GLU A 75 1.56 -10.29 -17.04
N GLU A 76 1.59 -11.35 -16.24
CA GLU A 76 1.21 -12.70 -16.67
C GLU A 76 -0.27 -12.77 -17.07
N ARG A 77 -1.17 -12.21 -16.26
CA ARG A 77 -2.62 -12.29 -16.49
C ARG A 77 -3.07 -11.57 -17.76
N PHE A 78 -2.40 -10.47 -18.11
CA PHE A 78 -2.77 -9.64 -19.25
C PHE A 78 -1.78 -9.75 -20.42
N GLU A 79 -0.89 -10.75 -20.38
CA GLU A 79 0.11 -11.02 -21.42
C GLU A 79 0.94 -9.77 -21.76
N MET A 80 1.36 -9.02 -20.73
CA MET A 80 2.08 -7.76 -20.89
C MET A 80 3.58 -8.00 -21.13
N ASP A 81 3.95 -8.13 -22.40
CA ASP A 81 5.31 -8.41 -22.87
C ASP A 81 6.02 -7.22 -23.55
N SER A 82 5.36 -6.06 -23.64
CA SER A 82 5.92 -4.89 -24.34
C SER A 82 5.46 -3.57 -23.72
N ARG A 83 6.19 -2.49 -23.97
CA ARG A 83 5.82 -1.18 -23.41
C ARG A 83 4.43 -0.69 -23.85
N GLU A 84 3.92 -1.18 -24.98
CA GLU A 84 2.62 -0.78 -25.54
C GLU A 84 1.44 -1.40 -24.79
N ASN A 85 1.59 -2.58 -24.17
CA ASN A 85 0.50 -3.24 -23.42
C ASN A 85 0.56 -3.01 -21.91
N TYR A 86 1.55 -2.25 -21.42
CA TYR A 86 1.60 -1.80 -20.01
C TYR A 86 0.65 -0.65 -19.68
N TYR A 87 0.05 -0.02 -20.70
CA TYR A 87 -0.86 1.10 -20.52
C TYR A 87 -2.30 0.68 -20.79
N THR A 88 -3.18 0.95 -19.82
CA THR A 88 -4.61 0.64 -19.94
C THR A 88 -5.42 1.93 -20.08
N PRO A 89 -6.32 2.07 -21.07
CA PRO A 89 -7.15 3.25 -21.23
C PRO A 89 -8.02 3.55 -20.00
N ILE A 90 -8.06 4.82 -19.60
CA ILE A 90 -8.95 5.30 -18.53
C ILE A 90 -10.31 5.59 -19.15
N LYS A 91 -11.28 4.70 -18.90
CA LYS A 91 -12.60 4.66 -19.56
C LYS A 91 -13.30 6.03 -19.70
N ASP A 92 -13.23 6.88 -18.68
CA ASP A 92 -13.95 8.16 -18.63
C ASP A 92 -13.07 9.36 -19.00
N ARG A 93 -11.84 9.13 -19.46
CA ARG A 93 -10.89 10.17 -19.89
C ARG A 93 -10.18 9.74 -21.17
N PRO A 94 -10.83 9.92 -22.34
CA PRO A 94 -10.22 9.64 -23.62
C PRO A 94 -8.87 10.35 -23.76
N GLY A 95 -7.87 9.64 -24.29
CA GLY A 95 -6.49 10.14 -24.43
C GLY A 95 -5.61 9.92 -23.19
N TYR A 96 -6.16 9.44 -22.06
CA TYR A 96 -5.40 9.12 -20.86
C TYR A 96 -5.32 7.60 -20.69
N GLU A 97 -4.12 7.09 -20.44
CA GLU A 97 -3.85 5.68 -20.18
C GLU A 97 -3.00 5.53 -18.91
N ALA A 98 -3.41 4.65 -18.02
CA ALA A 98 -2.70 4.40 -16.77
C ALA A 98 -1.69 3.25 -16.94
N TYR A 99 -0.47 3.44 -16.43
CA TYR A 99 0.50 2.37 -16.35
C TYR A 99 0.04 1.30 -15.35
N TYR A 100 0.28 0.02 -15.64
CA TYR A 100 -0.24 -1.08 -14.84
C TYR A 100 0.22 -1.06 -13.36
N ASP A 101 1.35 -0.42 -13.07
CA ASP A 101 1.90 -0.37 -11.71
C ASP A 101 1.04 0.45 -10.72
N ILE A 102 0.20 1.36 -11.22
CA ILE A 102 -0.74 2.12 -10.38
C ILE A 102 -1.56 1.20 -9.47
N TRP A 103 -1.89 -0.01 -9.94
CA TRP A 103 -2.66 -0.98 -9.19
C TRP A 103 -1.89 -1.54 -7.99
N SER A 104 -0.59 -1.80 -8.15
CA SER A 104 0.26 -2.28 -7.06
C SER A 104 0.48 -1.19 -6.01
N ASN A 105 0.70 0.05 -6.45
CA ASN A 105 0.89 1.19 -5.56
C ASN A 105 -0.37 1.51 -4.74
N ILE A 106 -1.55 1.52 -5.37
CA ILE A 106 -2.83 1.70 -4.67
C ILE A 106 -3.06 0.56 -3.66
N HIS A 107 -2.75 -0.69 -4.02
CA HIS A 107 -2.87 -1.82 -3.10
C HIS A 107 -1.92 -1.67 -1.90
N TYR A 108 -0.66 -1.33 -2.14
CA TYR A 108 0.34 -1.12 -1.09
C TYR A 108 -0.13 -0.08 -0.07
N GLY A 109 -0.57 1.09 -0.55
CA GLY A 109 -1.08 2.16 0.32
C GLY A 109 -2.30 1.72 1.12
N TYR A 110 -3.32 1.17 0.45
CA TYR A 110 -4.59 0.83 1.09
C TYR A 110 -4.45 -0.32 2.12
N VAL A 111 -3.81 -1.42 1.72
CA VAL A 111 -3.63 -2.58 2.59
C VAL A 111 -2.66 -2.26 3.73
N GLY A 112 -1.64 -1.43 3.47
CA GLY A 112 -0.72 -0.94 4.48
C GLY A 112 -1.40 -0.12 5.57
N ARG A 113 -2.28 0.81 5.17
CA ARG A 113 -3.11 1.56 6.13
C ARG A 113 -4.05 0.64 6.90
N SER A 114 -4.66 -0.34 6.23
CA SER A 114 -5.44 -1.37 6.91
C SER A 114 -4.61 -2.14 7.94
N ALA A 115 -3.34 -2.41 7.65
CA ALA A 115 -2.44 -3.07 8.59
C ALA A 115 -1.99 -2.20 9.77
N GLY A 116 -2.37 -0.91 9.81
CA GLY A 116 -2.08 0.00 10.92
C GLY A 116 -0.81 0.83 10.77
N PHE A 117 -0.12 0.76 9.62
CA PHE A 117 1.01 1.65 9.32
C PHE A 117 0.51 3.07 9.05
N ASP A 118 1.20 4.09 9.56
CA ASP A 118 0.95 5.48 9.16
C ASP A 118 1.39 5.78 7.72
N ALA A 119 0.90 6.90 7.18
CA ALA A 119 1.15 7.30 5.80
C ALA A 119 2.65 7.52 5.51
N ASP A 120 3.37 8.17 6.42
CA ASP A 120 4.80 8.46 6.27
C ASP A 120 5.61 7.17 6.19
N THR A 121 5.35 6.21 7.08
CA THR A 121 5.99 4.87 7.08
C THR A 121 5.74 4.12 5.76
N LEU A 122 4.54 4.24 5.18
CA LEU A 122 4.22 3.60 3.90
C LEU A 122 4.94 4.28 2.73
N GLN A 123 4.99 5.61 2.72
CA GLN A 123 5.71 6.35 1.70
C GLN A 123 7.22 6.10 1.77
N GLU A 124 7.80 6.07 2.98
CA GLU A 124 9.19 5.68 3.21
C GLU A 124 9.46 4.22 2.80
N GLY A 125 8.54 3.31 3.13
CA GLY A 125 8.62 1.90 2.75
C GLY A 125 8.63 1.70 1.24
N ALA A 126 7.73 2.38 0.52
CA ALA A 126 7.70 2.40 -0.95
C ALA A 126 8.97 3.04 -1.55
N ALA A 127 9.47 4.12 -0.93
CA ALA A 127 10.68 4.83 -1.36
C ALA A 127 12.00 4.11 -1.08
N SER A 128 12.02 3.20 -0.12
CA SER A 128 13.25 2.68 0.47
C SER A 128 14.18 1.91 -0.49
N GLY A 129 13.72 1.55 -1.70
CA GLY A 129 14.60 1.05 -2.77
C GLY A 129 15.47 -0.15 -2.37
N ASN A 130 15.11 -0.88 -1.31
CA ASN A 130 15.71 -2.17 -0.92
C ASN A 130 15.66 -3.08 -2.18
N PRO A 131 16.45 -4.16 -2.36
CA PRO A 131 16.21 -5.20 -3.39
C PRO A 131 14.76 -5.74 -3.52
N LEU A 132 13.83 -5.23 -2.71
CA LEU A 132 12.41 -5.48 -2.64
C LEU A 132 11.50 -4.30 -3.06
N ALA A 133 12.02 -3.10 -3.38
CA ALA A 133 11.27 -1.90 -3.80
C ALA A 133 12.02 -1.18 -4.94
N GLY A 134 11.29 -0.65 -5.94
CA GLY A 134 11.88 -0.06 -7.15
C GLY A 134 12.50 1.32 -6.85
N VAL A 135 13.01 1.99 -7.88
CA VAL A 135 13.32 3.43 -7.76
C VAL A 135 11.98 4.17 -7.75
N ASN A 136 11.64 4.76 -6.61
CA ASN A 136 10.37 5.46 -6.40
C ASN A 136 10.40 6.83 -7.12
N ASP A 137 9.48 7.05 -8.05
CA ASP A 137 9.33 8.34 -8.73
C ASP A 137 8.16 9.18 -8.13
N ALA A 138 7.96 10.40 -8.64
CA ALA A 138 6.88 11.26 -8.16
C ALA A 138 5.48 10.66 -8.41
N GLY A 139 5.32 9.83 -9.45
CA GLY A 139 4.07 9.14 -9.72
C GLY A 139 3.81 8.00 -8.75
N ASP A 140 4.83 7.28 -8.32
CA ASP A 140 4.70 6.25 -7.30
C ASP A 140 4.20 6.85 -5.97
N ILE A 141 4.75 7.99 -5.56
CA ILE A 141 4.29 8.73 -4.37
C ILE A 141 2.79 9.04 -4.46
N ILE A 142 2.36 9.61 -5.60
CA ILE A 142 0.95 9.97 -5.83
C ILE A 142 0.07 8.71 -5.82
N THR A 143 0.49 7.63 -6.47
CA THR A 143 -0.34 6.43 -6.63
C THR A 143 -0.40 5.57 -5.36
N VAL A 144 0.65 5.57 -4.53
CA VAL A 144 0.59 5.06 -3.15
C VAL A 144 -0.35 5.90 -2.30
N GLN A 145 -0.28 7.23 -2.44
CA GLN A 145 -1.15 8.15 -1.71
C GLN A 145 -2.62 7.95 -2.02
N ILE A 146 -2.99 7.63 -3.27
CA ILE A 146 -4.36 7.24 -3.63
C ILE A 146 -4.85 6.08 -2.74
N GLY A 147 -4.03 5.05 -2.54
CA GLY A 147 -4.36 3.92 -1.68
C GLY A 147 -4.54 4.31 -0.22
N ILE A 148 -3.64 5.16 0.29
CA ILE A 148 -3.70 5.68 1.66
C ILE A 148 -4.99 6.45 1.89
N ASP A 149 -5.28 7.42 1.02
CA ASP A 149 -6.45 8.30 1.11
C ASP A 149 -7.76 7.51 0.98
N LEU A 150 -7.79 6.50 0.11
CA LEU A 150 -8.95 5.62 -0.04
C LEU A 150 -9.28 4.88 1.25
N TYR A 151 -8.28 4.40 2.00
CA TYR A 151 -8.53 3.73 3.29
C TYR A 151 -9.04 4.70 4.33
N ASP A 152 -8.45 5.90 4.39
CA ASP A 152 -8.86 6.92 5.35
C ASP A 152 -10.30 7.43 5.07
N GLN A 153 -10.79 7.29 3.83
CA GLN A 153 -12.15 7.67 3.43
C GLN A 153 -13.16 6.51 3.45
N HIS A 154 -12.71 5.27 3.25
CA HIS A 154 -13.58 4.11 3.08
C HIS A 154 -13.02 2.90 3.82
N ALA A 155 -13.82 2.33 4.72
CA ALA A 155 -13.48 1.06 5.34
C ALA A 155 -13.44 -0.06 4.27
N PRO A 156 -12.67 -1.15 4.47
CA PRO A 156 -12.62 -2.28 3.53
C PRO A 156 -13.99 -2.86 3.14
N THR A 157 -14.97 -2.83 4.04
CA THR A 157 -16.34 -3.30 3.81
C THR A 157 -17.19 -2.35 2.95
N GLU A 158 -16.73 -1.12 2.75
CA GLU A 158 -17.42 -0.03 2.05
C GLU A 158 -16.74 0.38 0.75
N LEU A 159 -15.48 -0.04 0.54
CA LEU A 159 -14.75 0.20 -0.68
C LEU A 159 -15.49 -0.40 -1.87
N LYS A 160 -15.57 0.36 -2.97
CA LYS A 160 -16.20 -0.04 -4.22
C LYS A 160 -15.26 0.23 -5.39
N PRO A 161 -15.38 -0.49 -6.51
CA PRO A 161 -14.58 -0.20 -7.71
C PRO A 161 -14.68 1.25 -8.16
N GLN A 162 -15.85 1.88 -7.99
CA GLN A 162 -16.07 3.28 -8.34
C GLN A 162 -15.24 4.25 -7.49
N HIS A 163 -14.97 3.95 -6.21
CA HIS A 163 -14.14 4.81 -5.37
C HIS A 163 -12.69 4.84 -5.89
N ILE A 164 -12.14 3.66 -6.20
CA ILE A 164 -10.78 3.54 -6.78
C ILE A 164 -10.70 4.31 -8.10
N HIS A 165 -11.68 4.10 -8.98
CA HIS A 165 -11.73 4.78 -10.27
C HIS A 165 -11.79 6.30 -10.12
N GLN A 166 -12.63 6.82 -9.22
CA GLN A 166 -12.74 8.26 -8.99
C GLN A 166 -11.49 8.86 -8.35
N ALA A 167 -10.80 8.11 -7.49
CA ALA A 167 -9.54 8.56 -6.91
C ALA A 167 -8.45 8.69 -8.00
N ILE A 168 -8.36 7.73 -8.93
CA ILE A 168 -7.46 7.83 -10.09
C ILE A 168 -7.80 9.05 -10.95
N LEU A 169 -9.09 9.26 -11.25
CA LEU A 169 -9.54 10.43 -12.03
C LEU A 169 -9.17 11.76 -11.36
N SER A 170 -9.26 11.82 -10.04
CA SER A 170 -8.94 13.01 -9.24
C SER A 170 -7.44 13.30 -9.21
N ALA A 171 -6.59 12.26 -9.28
CA ALA A 171 -5.13 12.38 -9.31
C ALA A 171 -4.55 12.74 -10.70
N LEU A 172 -5.33 12.62 -11.79
CA LEU A 172 -4.83 12.87 -13.15
C LEU A 172 -4.14 14.23 -13.36
N PRO A 173 -4.66 15.37 -12.85
CA PRO A 173 -3.99 16.65 -13.01
C PRO A 173 -2.59 16.67 -12.39
N GLU A 174 -2.43 16.04 -11.23
CA GLU A 174 -1.17 15.96 -10.52
C GLU A 174 -0.19 15.02 -11.22
N LEU A 175 -0.64 13.82 -11.61
CA LEU A 175 0.13 12.86 -12.40
C LEU A 175 0.64 13.47 -13.72
N SER A 176 -0.21 14.25 -14.39
CA SER A 176 0.15 14.96 -15.61
C SER A 176 1.19 16.07 -15.35
N ALA A 177 1.09 16.78 -14.23
CA ALA A 177 2.00 17.87 -13.89
C ALA A 177 3.42 17.38 -13.55
N VAL A 178 3.55 16.21 -12.92
CA VAL A 178 4.87 15.65 -12.53
C VAL A 178 5.58 14.92 -13.68
N GLY A 179 4.91 14.63 -14.79
CA GLY A 179 5.52 13.98 -15.95
C GLY A 179 6.03 12.56 -15.66
N THR A 180 5.24 11.76 -14.95
CA THR A 180 5.57 10.38 -14.55
C THR A 180 5.24 9.35 -15.63
N GLU A 181 5.89 8.17 -15.59
CA GLU A 181 5.52 7.02 -16.40
C GLU A 181 4.16 6.44 -16.03
N GLN A 182 3.63 6.72 -14.83
CA GLN A 182 2.34 6.21 -14.35
C GLN A 182 1.14 6.66 -15.19
N LEU A 183 1.30 7.72 -15.99
CA LEU A 183 0.26 8.27 -16.83
C LEU A 183 0.79 8.60 -18.23
N LEU A 184 0.18 8.00 -19.25
CA LEU A 184 0.39 8.37 -20.65
C LEU A 184 -0.77 9.24 -21.13
N VAL A 185 -0.44 10.40 -21.71
CA VAL A 185 -1.38 11.32 -22.34
C VAL A 185 -1.10 11.37 -23.84
N ARG A 186 -2.10 11.01 -24.66
CA ARG A 186 -2.02 10.98 -26.14
C ARG A 186 -2.72 12.18 -26.77
#